data_AF-A0A1F4V843-F1
#
_entry.id   AF-A0A1F4V843-F1
#
_cell.length_a   1.000
_cell.length_b   1.000
_cell.length_c   1.000
_cell.angle_alpha   90.00
_cell.angle_beta   90.00
_cell.angle_gamma   90.00
#
_symmetry.space_group_name_H-M   'P 1'
#
loop_
_entity.id
_entity.type
_entity.pdbx_description
1 polymer ?
#
loop_
_entity_poly.entity_id
_entity_poly.type
_entity_poly.pdbx_seq_one_letter_code
_entity_poly.pdbx_strand_id
1 'polypeptide(L)'
;MSKRKFLACSTFTLTLFTFLLILIRLLNPILFTNVINILWFLVIFATFIFILLGILTFIGWKKQAEQIIDLFLEGSLTLIDVVNFVREVIRHILRTIINFILSLIPYISFIIAGSIYLLVLMFFKLIGKYFDVTITTVVLTFIITIVGGLLTLPKDKLIKLWPPQKKLEIAMAKFRKNFIDAFEVVILLLFLTIDNASLFFLPEELNIPVKAVIGSYDLMVRSFMVTDHFAITLRIIIIAISLELLRRMIRIAAEARRLYNNPYLLAESNENNSSERSDKLKTVMKKTVLVSKDDFLKFSAFTVFIIFVFLFFPRLKLLALISASVSGLIMDLAFTRRLTEEFKSEDIMSRIFQRLSRG
;
A
#
# COMPACT_ATOMS: atom_id res chain seq x y z
N MET A 1 43.71 -29.79 -30.18
CA MET A 1 44.86 -29.75 -29.24
C MET A 1 44.70 -30.91 -28.26
N SER A 2 45.67 -31.84 -28.14
CA SER A 2 45.47 -33.03 -27.28
C SER A 2 45.46 -32.62 -25.79
N LYS A 3 44.64 -33.27 -24.95
CA LYS A 3 44.53 -32.99 -23.51
C LYS A 3 45.91 -32.87 -22.83
N ARG A 4 46.89 -33.70 -23.23
CA ARG A 4 48.28 -33.67 -22.73
C ARG A 4 49.02 -32.38 -23.10
N LYS A 5 48.85 -31.84 -24.31
CA LYS A 5 49.48 -30.57 -24.71
C LYS A 5 48.90 -29.36 -23.99
N PHE A 6 47.59 -29.36 -23.71
CA PHE A 6 46.96 -28.31 -22.92
C PHE A 6 47.45 -28.33 -21.46
N LEU A 7 47.47 -29.52 -20.83
CA LEU A 7 47.96 -29.69 -19.45
C LEU A 7 49.44 -29.35 -19.29
N ALA A 8 50.29 -29.76 -20.24
CA ALA A 8 51.71 -29.42 -20.23
C ALA A 8 51.93 -27.90 -20.39
N CYS A 9 51.15 -27.24 -21.24
CA CYS A 9 51.25 -25.80 -21.43
C CYS A 9 50.76 -25.02 -20.20
N SER A 10 49.64 -25.43 -19.58
CA SER A 10 49.09 -24.77 -18.39
C SER A 10 49.98 -24.96 -17.15
N THR A 11 50.56 -26.15 -16.99
CA THR A 11 51.49 -26.43 -15.89
C THR A 11 52.77 -25.64 -16.06
N PHE A 12 53.33 -25.60 -17.28
CA PHE A 12 54.52 -24.81 -17.59
C PHE A 12 54.32 -23.31 -17.31
N THR A 13 53.20 -22.72 -17.76
CA THR A 13 52.89 -21.30 -17.50
C THR A 13 52.70 -21.00 -16.02
N LEU A 14 52.06 -21.89 -15.25
CA LEU A 14 51.94 -21.77 -13.79
C LEU A 14 53.31 -21.84 -13.10
N THR A 15 54.19 -22.76 -13.49
CA THR A 15 55.55 -22.85 -12.95
C THR A 15 56.40 -21.63 -13.32
N LEU A 16 56.28 -21.12 -14.53
CA LEU A 16 57.00 -19.92 -14.97
C LEU A 16 56.54 -18.68 -14.19
N PHE A 17 55.22 -18.53 -14.00
CA PHE A 17 54.63 -17.41 -13.26
C PHE A 17 55.02 -17.43 -11.77
N THR A 18 54.97 -18.61 -11.14
CA THR A 18 55.41 -18.77 -9.74
C THR A 18 56.90 -18.52 -9.58
N PHE A 19 57.74 -18.99 -10.50
CA PHE A 19 59.17 -18.68 -10.50
C PHE A 19 59.44 -17.18 -10.64
N LEU A 20 58.74 -16.49 -11.55
CA LEU A 20 58.82 -15.04 -11.73
C LEU A 20 58.44 -14.27 -10.45
N LEU A 21 57.39 -14.69 -9.76
CA LEU A 21 56.98 -14.09 -8.48
C LEU A 21 58.04 -14.27 -7.38
N ILE A 22 58.68 -15.45 -7.32
CA ILE A 22 59.78 -15.71 -6.37
C ILE A 22 60.98 -14.82 -6.70
N LEU A 23 61.31 -14.66 -7.99
CA LEU A 23 62.41 -13.82 -8.44
C LEU A 23 62.16 -12.33 -8.12
N ILE A 24 60.93 -11.84 -8.34
CA ILE A 24 60.51 -10.46 -7.99
C ILE A 24 60.60 -10.24 -6.48
N ARG A 25 60.23 -11.23 -5.65
CA ARG A 25 60.36 -11.16 -4.18
C ARG A 25 61.81 -10.99 -3.73
N LEU A 26 62.74 -11.70 -4.38
CA LEU A 26 64.17 -11.65 -4.07
C LEU A 26 64.81 -10.33 -4.52
N LEU A 27 64.43 -9.81 -5.68
CA LEU A 27 65.01 -8.61 -6.28
C LEU A 27 64.41 -7.30 -5.72
N ASN A 28 63.10 -7.27 -5.45
CA ASN A 28 62.42 -6.08 -4.96
C ASN A 28 61.16 -6.44 -4.12
N PRO A 29 61.28 -6.55 -2.79
CA PRO A 29 60.19 -6.99 -1.92
C PRO A 29 59.00 -6.02 -1.88
N ILE A 30 59.22 -4.73 -2.16
CA ILE A 30 58.14 -3.72 -2.23
C ILE A 30 57.27 -3.97 -3.46
N LEU A 31 57.88 -4.20 -4.63
CA LEU A 31 57.15 -4.55 -5.85
C LEU A 31 56.39 -5.87 -5.70
N PHE A 32 56.99 -6.88 -5.07
CA PHE A 32 56.31 -8.15 -4.77
C PHE A 32 55.06 -7.93 -3.92
N THR A 33 55.17 -7.15 -2.86
CA THR A 33 54.03 -6.85 -1.96
C THR A 33 52.92 -6.12 -2.70
N ASN A 34 53.25 -5.16 -3.56
CA ASN A 34 52.28 -4.45 -4.39
C ASN A 34 51.56 -5.38 -5.38
N VAL A 35 52.30 -6.24 -6.09
CA VAL A 35 51.71 -7.21 -7.05
C VAL A 35 50.79 -8.21 -6.33
N ILE A 36 51.21 -8.73 -5.18
CA ILE A 36 50.39 -9.63 -4.36
C ILE A 36 49.13 -8.92 -3.84
N ASN A 37 49.23 -7.67 -3.39
CA ASN A 37 48.06 -6.89 -2.95
C ASN A 37 47.06 -6.64 -4.08
N ILE A 38 47.53 -6.38 -5.30
CA ILE A 38 46.67 -6.24 -6.49
C ILE A 38 45.96 -7.57 -6.81
N LEU A 39 46.68 -8.70 -6.74
CA LEU A 39 46.09 -10.03 -6.90
C LEU A 39 45.03 -10.32 -5.83
N TRP A 40 45.33 -10.04 -4.56
CA TRP A 40 44.37 -10.19 -3.46
C TRP A 40 43.14 -9.33 -3.65
N PHE A 41 43.31 -8.07 -4.07
CA PHE A 41 42.20 -7.18 -4.38
C PHE A 41 41.31 -7.74 -5.49
N LEU A 42 41.90 -8.26 -6.58
CA LEU A 42 41.16 -8.89 -7.68
C LEU A 42 40.37 -10.12 -7.20
N VAL A 43 40.96 -10.96 -6.35
CA VAL A 43 40.28 -12.15 -5.79
C VAL A 43 39.11 -11.76 -4.88
N ILE A 44 39.30 -10.79 -3.99
CA ILE A 44 38.23 -10.28 -3.11
C ILE A 44 37.11 -9.67 -3.95
N PHE A 45 37.45 -8.88 -4.96
CA PHE A 45 36.49 -8.24 -5.85
C PHE A 45 35.69 -9.27 -6.68
N ALA A 46 36.36 -10.28 -7.23
CA ALA A 46 35.68 -11.38 -7.92
C ALA A 46 34.74 -12.16 -6.99
N THR A 47 35.18 -12.43 -5.76
CA THR A 47 34.36 -13.11 -4.73
C THR A 47 33.10 -12.30 -4.42
N PHE A 48 33.23 -10.97 -4.29
CA PHE A 48 32.09 -10.07 -4.06
C PHE A 48 31.10 -10.09 -5.22
N ILE A 49 31.58 -10.04 -6.48
CA ILE A 49 30.72 -10.17 -7.66
C ILE A 49 29.99 -11.51 -7.66
N PHE A 50 30.65 -12.62 -7.32
CA PHE A 50 30.02 -13.94 -7.25
C PHE A 50 28.93 -14.03 -6.17
N ILE A 51 29.16 -13.48 -4.98
CA ILE A 51 28.15 -13.43 -3.91
C ILE A 51 26.93 -12.62 -4.38
N LEU A 52 27.17 -11.45 -5.00
CA LEU A 52 26.11 -10.62 -5.55
C LEU A 52 25.32 -11.35 -6.64
N LEU A 53 25.98 -12.01 -7.60
CA LEU A 53 25.35 -12.81 -8.64
C LEU A 53 24.50 -13.96 -8.04
N GLY A 54 25.00 -14.60 -6.98
CA GLY A 54 24.26 -15.63 -6.25
C GLY A 54 22.96 -15.09 -5.64
N ILE A 55 23.02 -13.94 -4.96
CA ILE A 55 21.85 -13.26 -4.38
C ILE A 55 20.85 -12.87 -5.47
N LEU A 56 21.32 -12.30 -6.59
CA LEU A 56 20.49 -11.89 -7.71
C LEU A 56 19.75 -13.05 -8.37
N THR A 57 20.44 -14.18 -8.53
CA THR A 57 19.86 -15.38 -9.13
C THR A 57 18.79 -15.97 -8.19
N PHE A 58 19.06 -15.99 -6.88
CA PHE A 58 18.12 -16.48 -5.87
C PHE A 58 16.82 -15.64 -5.78
N ILE A 59 16.92 -14.32 -5.97
CA ILE A 59 15.78 -13.39 -5.95
C ILE A 59 14.96 -13.42 -7.28
N GLY A 60 15.39 -14.21 -8.28
CA GLY A 60 14.70 -14.34 -9.56
C GLY A 60 15.08 -13.28 -10.59
N TRP A 61 16.22 -12.62 -10.41
CA TRP A 61 16.70 -11.52 -11.26
C TRP A 61 17.80 -11.95 -12.23
N LYS A 62 17.56 -13.08 -12.88
CA LYS A 62 18.53 -13.74 -13.76
C LYS A 62 19.07 -12.84 -14.87
N LYS A 63 18.22 -12.01 -15.51
CA LYS A 63 18.64 -11.10 -16.58
C LYS A 63 19.67 -10.05 -16.14
N GLN A 64 19.59 -9.59 -14.89
CA GLN A 64 20.52 -8.61 -14.35
C GLN A 64 21.84 -9.27 -13.92
N ALA A 65 21.77 -10.52 -13.47
CA ALA A 65 22.95 -11.34 -13.24
C ALA A 65 23.68 -11.63 -14.57
N GLU A 66 22.94 -12.01 -15.62
CA GLU A 66 23.48 -12.22 -16.98
C GLU A 66 24.19 -10.96 -17.50
N GLN A 67 23.58 -9.78 -17.38
CA GLN A 67 24.23 -8.52 -17.78
C GLN A 67 25.54 -8.22 -17.04
N ILE A 68 25.63 -8.54 -15.75
CA ILE A 68 26.86 -8.34 -14.97
C ILE A 68 27.94 -9.35 -15.39
N ILE A 69 27.54 -10.59 -15.72
CA ILE A 69 28.43 -11.62 -16.23
C ILE A 69 28.96 -11.23 -17.62
N ASP A 70 28.10 -10.77 -18.52
CA ASP A 70 28.47 -10.34 -19.86
C ASP A 70 29.50 -9.19 -19.79
N LEU A 71 29.23 -8.19 -18.94
CA LEU A 71 30.17 -7.10 -18.65
C LEU A 71 31.51 -7.59 -18.09
N PHE A 72 31.51 -8.60 -17.21
CA PHE A 72 32.73 -9.17 -16.63
C PHE A 72 33.55 -9.96 -17.65
N LEU A 73 32.89 -10.65 -18.58
CA LEU A 73 33.54 -11.40 -19.65
C LEU A 73 34.11 -10.48 -20.74
N GLU A 74 33.41 -9.39 -21.06
CA GLU A 74 33.84 -8.41 -22.07
C GLU A 74 35.00 -7.51 -21.58
N GLY A 75 35.06 -7.17 -20.29
CA GLY A 75 35.99 -6.17 -19.73
C GLY A 75 37.45 -6.59 -19.52
N SER A 76 37.92 -7.70 -20.11
CA SER A 76 39.20 -8.33 -19.73
C SER A 76 40.48 -7.76 -20.36
N LEU A 77 40.45 -6.65 -21.12
CA LEU A 77 41.58 -6.30 -22.01
C LEU A 77 42.41 -5.04 -21.69
N THR A 78 42.01 -4.07 -20.85
CA THR A 78 42.93 -3.00 -20.39
C THR A 78 42.63 -2.43 -18.99
N LEU A 79 43.63 -1.83 -18.31
CA LEU A 79 43.48 -1.18 -16.99
C LEU A 79 42.49 0.00 -16.98
N ILE A 80 42.35 0.71 -18.10
CA ILE A 80 41.37 1.80 -18.26
C ILE A 80 39.96 1.22 -18.35
N ASP A 81 39.81 0.07 -19.01
CA ASP A 81 38.54 -0.66 -19.07
C ASP A 81 38.13 -1.20 -17.69
N VAL A 82 39.07 -1.57 -16.82
CA VAL A 82 38.78 -2.02 -15.45
C VAL A 82 38.11 -0.92 -14.62
N VAL A 83 38.56 0.34 -14.70
CA VAL A 83 37.95 1.44 -13.94
C VAL A 83 36.54 1.75 -14.44
N ASN A 84 36.34 1.75 -15.76
CA ASN A 84 35.02 1.94 -16.36
C ASN A 84 34.08 0.77 -16.05
N PHE A 85 34.60 -0.46 -16.07
CA PHE A 85 33.92 -1.67 -15.68
C PHE A 85 33.47 -1.62 -14.22
N VAL A 86 34.37 -1.30 -13.28
CA VAL A 86 34.02 -1.14 -11.85
C VAL A 86 32.93 -0.09 -11.66
N ARG A 87 33.01 1.04 -12.36
CA ARG A 87 31.99 2.10 -12.29
C ARG A 87 30.63 1.61 -12.81
N GLU A 88 30.60 0.86 -13.91
CA GLU A 88 29.35 0.35 -14.48
C GLU A 88 28.76 -0.78 -13.60
N VAL A 89 29.60 -1.66 -13.07
CA VAL A 89 29.20 -2.70 -12.11
C VAL A 89 28.60 -2.08 -10.86
N ILE A 90 29.24 -1.07 -10.25
CA ILE A 90 28.70 -0.35 -9.09
C ILE A 90 27.35 0.29 -9.44
N ARG A 91 27.24 0.91 -10.61
CA ARG A 91 25.99 1.53 -11.06
C ARG A 91 24.87 0.50 -11.25
N HIS A 92 25.20 -0.67 -11.78
CA HIS A 92 24.25 -1.78 -11.89
C HIS A 92 23.86 -2.31 -10.51
N ILE A 93 24.81 -2.57 -9.62
CA ILE A 93 24.56 -2.96 -8.23
C ILE A 93 23.58 -1.99 -7.56
N LEU A 94 23.85 -0.68 -7.62
CA LEU A 94 22.98 0.34 -7.05
C LEU A 94 21.58 0.32 -7.64
N ARG A 95 21.44 0.22 -8.98
CA ARG A 95 20.11 0.10 -9.62
C ARG A 95 19.37 -1.13 -9.13
N THR A 96 20.08 -2.23 -8.96
CA THR A 96 19.50 -3.50 -8.57
C THR A 96 19.07 -3.48 -7.10
N ILE A 97 19.89 -2.95 -6.19
CA ILE A 97 19.49 -2.70 -4.78
C ILE A 97 18.24 -1.81 -4.72
N ILE A 98 18.19 -0.71 -5.49
CA ILE A 98 17.01 0.17 -5.52
C ILE A 98 15.77 -0.58 -6.00
N ASN A 99 15.89 -1.34 -7.08
CA ASN A 99 14.78 -2.15 -7.57
C ASN A 99 14.32 -3.18 -6.52
N PHE A 100 15.23 -3.63 -5.64
CA PHE A 100 14.97 -4.72 -4.71
C PHE A 100 14.15 -4.18 -3.56
N ILE A 101 14.59 -3.02 -3.04
CA ILE A 101 13.81 -2.21 -2.11
C ILE A 101 12.42 -1.91 -2.70
N LEU A 102 12.33 -1.47 -3.97
CA LEU A 102 11.05 -1.20 -4.65
C LEU A 102 10.15 -2.45 -4.80
N SER A 103 10.75 -3.64 -4.86
CA SER A 103 10.04 -4.93 -4.90
C SER A 103 9.53 -5.33 -3.51
N LEU A 104 10.27 -5.01 -2.45
CA LEU A 104 9.90 -5.30 -1.07
C LEU A 104 8.79 -4.39 -0.52
N ILE A 105 8.60 -3.20 -1.09
CA ILE A 105 7.62 -2.21 -0.63
C ILE A 105 6.23 -2.77 -0.32
N PRO A 106 5.58 -3.58 -1.17
CA PRO A 106 4.26 -4.13 -0.86
C PRO A 106 4.26 -4.98 0.41
N TYR A 107 5.27 -5.84 0.59
CA TYR A 107 5.41 -6.67 1.79
C TYR A 107 5.61 -5.83 3.04
N ILE A 108 6.46 -4.80 2.95
CA ILE A 108 6.67 -3.85 4.06
C ILE A 108 5.36 -3.12 4.39
N SER A 109 4.59 -2.67 3.40
CA SER A 109 3.28 -2.04 3.62
C SER A 109 2.32 -2.97 4.37
N PHE A 110 2.23 -4.24 3.96
CA PHE A 110 1.39 -5.25 4.64
C PHE A 110 1.85 -5.55 6.06
N ILE A 111 3.16 -5.71 6.29
CA ILE A 111 3.71 -5.97 7.62
C ILE A 111 3.41 -4.80 8.58
N ILE A 112 3.60 -3.57 8.12
CA ILE A 112 3.30 -2.37 8.93
C ILE A 112 1.80 -2.29 9.22
N ALA A 113 0.94 -2.50 8.22
CA ALA A 113 -0.51 -2.49 8.43
C ALA A 113 -0.95 -3.59 9.41
N GLY A 114 -0.44 -4.82 9.26
CA GLY A 114 -0.72 -5.93 10.19
C GLY A 114 -0.20 -5.66 11.60
N SER A 115 0.92 -4.96 11.74
CA SER A 115 1.43 -4.53 13.05
C SER A 115 0.50 -3.50 13.71
N ILE A 116 -0.05 -2.57 12.91
CA ILE A 116 -1.05 -1.61 13.39
C ILE A 116 -2.32 -2.34 13.85
N TYR A 117 -2.79 -3.35 13.10
CA TYR A 117 -3.91 -4.20 13.51
C TYR A 117 -3.69 -4.80 14.89
N LEU A 118 -2.55 -5.47 15.11
CA LEU A 118 -2.22 -6.10 16.38
C LEU A 118 -2.16 -5.08 17.51
N LEU A 119 -1.49 -3.95 17.29
CA LEU A 119 -1.35 -2.89 18.29
C LEU A 119 -2.71 -2.31 18.69
N VAL A 120 -3.54 -1.96 17.71
CA VAL A 120 -4.88 -1.40 17.96
C VAL A 120 -5.76 -2.41 18.69
N LEU A 121 -5.74 -3.68 18.29
CA LEU A 121 -6.54 -4.72 18.92
C LEU A 121 -6.08 -5.00 20.36
N MET A 122 -4.76 -5.08 20.59
CA MET A 122 -4.19 -5.22 21.94
C MET A 122 -4.59 -4.04 22.83
N PHE A 123 -4.45 -2.81 22.33
CA PHE A 123 -4.85 -1.61 23.05
C PHE A 123 -6.34 -1.63 23.40
N PHE A 124 -7.19 -2.01 22.44
CA PHE A 124 -8.62 -2.13 22.66
C PHE A 124 -8.97 -3.18 23.74
N LYS A 125 -8.37 -4.37 23.66
CA LYS A 125 -8.57 -5.45 24.62
C LYS A 125 -8.04 -5.13 26.01
N LEU A 126 -6.89 -4.45 26.08
CA LEU A 126 -6.34 -3.96 27.34
C LEU A 126 -7.30 -2.99 28.03
N ILE A 127 -7.86 -2.03 27.28
CA ILE A 127 -8.88 -1.13 27.83
C ILE A 127 -10.10 -1.94 28.27
N GLY A 128 -10.57 -2.87 27.44
CA GLY A 128 -11.71 -3.73 27.75
C GLY A 128 -11.54 -4.63 28.98
N LYS A 129 -10.30 -4.83 29.45
CA LYS A 129 -10.00 -5.52 30.71
C LYS A 129 -10.37 -4.70 31.93
N TYR A 130 -10.21 -3.39 31.86
CA TYR A 130 -10.35 -2.50 33.01
C TYR A 130 -11.58 -1.59 32.90
N PHE A 131 -12.04 -1.30 31.69
CA PHE A 131 -13.04 -0.28 31.40
C PHE A 131 -14.05 -0.76 30.35
N ASP A 132 -15.20 -0.08 30.33
CA ASP A 132 -16.17 -0.20 29.26
C ASP A 132 -15.59 0.32 27.93
N VAL A 133 -15.77 -0.45 26.86
CA VAL A 133 -15.15 -0.13 25.55
C VAL A 133 -15.98 0.81 24.69
N THR A 134 -17.18 1.23 25.10
CA THR A 134 -18.10 2.03 24.28
C THR A 134 -17.47 3.31 23.76
N ILE A 135 -16.89 4.13 24.65
CA ILE A 135 -16.24 5.40 24.28
C ILE A 135 -15.00 5.11 23.44
N THR A 136 -14.21 4.11 23.83
CA THR A 136 -13.00 3.71 23.11
C THR A 136 -13.33 3.28 21.68
N THR A 137 -14.41 2.52 21.46
CA THR A 137 -14.89 2.17 20.11
C THR A 137 -15.20 3.43 19.31
N VAL A 138 -15.97 4.37 19.86
CA VAL A 138 -16.32 5.61 19.15
C VAL A 138 -15.08 6.40 18.76
N VAL A 139 -14.17 6.63 19.70
CA VAL A 139 -12.93 7.40 19.50
C VAL A 139 -11.98 6.69 18.52
N LEU A 140 -11.79 5.39 18.68
CA LEU A 140 -10.93 4.60 17.81
C LEU A 140 -11.45 4.59 16.38
N THR A 141 -12.76 4.36 16.20
CA THR A 141 -13.38 4.41 14.88
C THR A 141 -13.28 5.80 14.26
N PHE A 142 -13.44 6.86 15.06
CA PHE A 142 -13.24 8.23 14.60
C PHE A 142 -11.82 8.43 14.06
N ILE A 143 -10.80 8.12 14.86
CA ILE A 143 -9.38 8.26 14.49
C ILE A 143 -9.06 7.45 13.23
N ILE A 144 -9.44 6.17 13.19
CA ILE A 144 -9.19 5.29 12.04
C ILE A 144 -9.84 5.86 10.76
N THR A 145 -11.06 6.38 10.86
CA THR A 145 -11.78 6.94 9.70
C THR A 145 -11.13 8.22 9.21
N ILE A 146 -10.72 9.12 10.11
CA ILE A 146 -9.98 10.34 9.76
C ILE A 146 -8.64 10.00 9.11
N VAL A 147 -7.86 9.10 9.71
CA VAL A 147 -6.55 8.68 9.19
C VAL A 147 -6.70 8.02 7.81
N GLY A 148 -7.63 7.07 7.66
CA GLY A 148 -7.94 6.46 6.36
C GLY A 148 -8.40 7.50 5.32
N GLY A 149 -9.20 8.48 5.75
CA GLY A 149 -9.65 9.58 4.90
C GLY A 149 -8.52 10.49 4.42
N LEU A 150 -7.55 10.80 5.28
CA LEU A 150 -6.36 11.59 4.95
C LEU A 150 -5.43 10.82 4.01
N LEU A 151 -5.24 9.52 4.28
CA LEU A 151 -4.39 8.67 3.44
C LEU A 151 -4.95 8.53 2.03
N THR A 152 -6.26 8.60 1.83
CA THR A 152 -6.95 8.49 0.53
C THR A 152 -7.10 9.83 -0.21
N LEU A 153 -6.62 10.95 0.34
CA LEU A 153 -6.72 12.26 -0.33
C LEU A 153 -6.03 12.24 -1.71
N PRO A 154 -6.70 12.76 -2.77
CA PRO A 154 -6.04 12.93 -4.05
C PRO A 154 -4.86 13.88 -3.94
N LYS A 155 -3.75 13.55 -4.61
CA LYS A 155 -2.56 14.39 -4.69
C LYS A 155 -2.37 14.87 -6.12
N ASP A 156 -1.96 16.12 -6.27
CA ASP A 156 -1.70 16.73 -7.57
C ASP A 156 -0.66 15.92 -8.36
N LYS A 157 -0.85 15.81 -9.69
CA LYS A 157 0.07 15.09 -10.59
C LYS A 157 1.47 15.73 -10.50
N LEU A 158 2.46 14.91 -10.17
CA LEU A 158 3.84 15.34 -9.92
C LEU A 158 4.50 15.94 -11.18
N ILE A 159 4.83 17.23 -11.09
CA ILE A 159 5.58 18.00 -12.07
C ILE A 159 7.08 17.70 -11.90
N LYS A 160 7.74 17.30 -13.01
CA LYS A 160 9.19 17.18 -13.26
C LYS A 160 10.13 17.27 -12.03
N LEU A 161 10.37 16.14 -11.36
CA LEU A 161 11.47 15.98 -10.41
C LEU A 161 12.68 15.25 -11.03
N TRP A 162 13.88 15.51 -10.49
CA TRP A 162 15.16 14.92 -10.91
C TRP A 162 15.17 13.38 -10.77
N PRO A 163 15.99 12.64 -11.55
CA PRO A 163 15.93 11.18 -11.65
C PRO A 163 16.02 10.38 -10.33
N PRO A 164 16.85 10.75 -9.33
CA PRO A 164 16.91 10.04 -8.05
C PRO A 164 15.66 10.27 -7.19
N GLN A 165 15.14 11.51 -7.18
CA GLN A 165 13.92 11.89 -6.45
C GLN A 165 12.70 11.18 -7.04
N LYS A 166 12.66 11.04 -8.37
CA LYS A 166 11.60 10.31 -9.08
C LYS A 166 11.47 8.85 -8.62
N LYS A 167 12.58 8.14 -8.38
CA LYS A 167 12.51 6.74 -7.90
C LYS A 167 12.02 6.63 -6.46
N LEU A 168 12.46 7.54 -5.59
CA LEU A 168 11.98 7.60 -4.20
C LEU A 168 10.49 7.95 -4.14
N GLU A 169 10.02 8.86 -4.98
CA GLU A 169 8.60 9.18 -5.04
C GLU A 169 7.76 8.05 -5.63
N ILE A 170 8.25 7.34 -6.67
CA ILE A 170 7.61 6.12 -7.16
C ILE A 170 7.53 5.08 -6.03
N ALA A 171 8.60 4.93 -5.25
CA ALA A 171 8.62 4.07 -4.06
C ALA A 171 7.53 4.47 -3.06
N MET A 172 7.49 5.74 -2.68
CA MET A 172 6.52 6.27 -1.72
C MET A 172 5.08 6.18 -2.23
N ALA A 173 4.85 6.44 -3.52
CA ALA A 173 3.54 6.31 -4.14
C ALA A 173 3.08 4.85 -4.15
N LYS A 174 3.97 3.92 -4.51
CA LYS A 174 3.70 2.47 -4.47
C LYS A 174 3.47 1.99 -3.03
N PHE A 175 4.27 2.46 -2.08
CA PHE A 175 4.11 2.14 -0.66
C PHE A 175 2.77 2.64 -0.15
N ARG A 176 2.43 3.92 -0.38
CA ARG A 176 1.17 4.52 0.03
C ARG A 176 -0.02 3.74 -0.54
N LYS A 177 0.00 3.40 -1.83
CA LYS A 177 -1.08 2.63 -2.45
C LYS A 177 -1.27 1.28 -1.78
N ASN A 178 -0.19 0.49 -1.66
CA ASN A 178 -0.26 -0.83 -1.01
C ASN A 178 -0.61 -0.74 0.48
N PHE A 179 -0.17 0.33 1.16
CA PHE A 179 -0.49 0.57 2.56
C PHE A 179 -1.97 0.91 2.76
N ILE A 180 -2.56 1.77 1.91
CA ILE A 180 -4.01 2.05 1.92
C ILE A 180 -4.79 0.76 1.70
N ASP A 181 -4.39 0.00 0.67
CA ASP A 181 -4.97 -1.30 0.35
C ASP A 181 -4.90 -2.25 1.58
N ALA A 182 -3.73 -2.39 2.21
CA ALA A 182 -3.58 -3.23 3.41
C ALA A 182 -4.34 -2.67 4.63
N PHE A 183 -4.41 -1.35 4.78
CA PHE A 183 -5.09 -0.67 5.89
C PHE A 183 -6.61 -0.89 5.82
N GLU A 184 -7.22 -0.89 4.63
CA GLU A 184 -8.63 -1.25 4.46
C GLU A 184 -8.91 -2.68 4.94
N VAL A 185 -8.04 -3.64 4.60
CA VAL A 185 -8.14 -5.02 5.10
C VAL A 185 -8.02 -5.07 6.62
N VAL A 186 -7.11 -4.29 7.20
CA VAL A 186 -6.95 -4.17 8.66
C VAL A 186 -8.20 -3.63 9.34
N ILE A 187 -8.86 -2.61 8.77
CA ILE A 187 -10.13 -2.09 9.29
C ILE A 187 -11.20 -3.19 9.29
N LEU A 188 -11.30 -3.95 8.19
CA LEU A 188 -12.24 -5.06 8.11
C LEU A 188 -11.94 -6.14 9.16
N LEU A 189 -10.67 -6.52 9.31
CA LEU A 189 -10.27 -7.50 10.32
C LEU A 189 -10.56 -7.00 11.73
N LEU A 190 -10.22 -5.75 12.07
CA LEU A 190 -10.58 -5.13 13.35
C LEU A 190 -12.08 -5.21 13.58
N PHE A 191 -12.87 -4.80 12.59
CA PHE A 191 -14.31 -4.86 12.67
C PHE A 191 -14.82 -6.28 12.97
N LEU A 192 -14.23 -7.31 12.37
CA LEU A 192 -14.65 -8.70 12.58
C LEU A 192 -14.18 -9.29 13.92
N THR A 193 -13.05 -8.83 14.47
CA THR A 193 -12.41 -9.48 15.62
C THR A 193 -12.55 -8.74 16.95
N ILE A 194 -12.92 -7.45 16.94
CA ILE A 194 -12.92 -6.58 18.13
C ILE A 194 -13.83 -7.06 19.28
N ASP A 195 -14.93 -7.73 18.94
CA ASP A 195 -15.93 -8.28 19.85
C ASP A 195 -15.69 -9.76 20.21
N ASN A 196 -14.75 -10.44 19.55
CA ASN A 196 -14.48 -11.85 19.81
C ASN A 196 -13.77 -12.01 21.16
N ALA A 197 -14.32 -12.82 22.07
CA ALA A 197 -13.75 -13.04 23.39
C ALA A 197 -12.39 -13.78 23.36
N SER A 198 -12.16 -14.64 22.36
CA SER A 198 -10.95 -15.46 22.26
C SER A 198 -10.28 -15.28 20.90
N LEU A 199 -9.02 -14.85 20.92
CA LEU A 199 -8.17 -14.72 19.75
C LEU A 199 -6.86 -15.45 20.02
N PHE A 200 -6.54 -16.43 19.17
CA PHE A 200 -5.41 -17.35 19.37
C PHE A 200 -4.03 -16.68 19.44
N PHE A 201 -3.91 -15.46 18.92
CA PHE A 201 -2.66 -14.70 18.86
C PHE A 201 -2.54 -13.64 19.98
N LEU A 202 -3.57 -13.50 20.83
CA LEU A 202 -3.51 -12.64 22.00
C LEU A 202 -3.08 -13.45 23.24
N PRO A 203 -2.37 -12.81 24.19
CA PRO A 203 -2.13 -13.40 25.51
C PRO A 203 -3.44 -13.80 26.18
N GLU A 204 -3.43 -14.91 26.92
CA GLU A 204 -4.62 -15.44 27.61
C GLU A 204 -5.29 -14.40 28.52
N GLU A 205 -4.50 -13.53 29.15
CA GLU A 205 -4.99 -12.45 30.00
C GLU A 205 -5.87 -11.40 29.28
N LEU A 206 -5.80 -11.32 27.95
CA LEU A 206 -6.58 -10.42 27.11
C LEU A 206 -7.74 -11.13 26.39
N ASN A 207 -7.84 -12.45 26.51
CA ASN A 207 -8.93 -13.27 25.96
C ASN A 207 -10.14 -13.27 26.91
N ILE A 208 -10.66 -12.07 27.14
CA ILE A 208 -11.82 -11.81 27.99
C ILE A 208 -12.97 -11.21 27.18
N PRO A 209 -14.23 -11.47 27.58
CA PRO A 209 -15.37 -10.81 27.00
C PRO A 209 -15.32 -9.32 27.35
N VAL A 210 -15.42 -8.49 26.31
CA VAL A 210 -15.49 -7.03 26.45
C VAL A 210 -16.90 -6.61 26.85
N LYS A 211 -17.02 -5.53 27.62
CA LYS A 211 -18.30 -4.95 28.03
C LYS A 211 -18.49 -3.58 27.38
N ALA A 212 -19.69 -3.34 26.83
CA ALA A 212 -20.07 -2.03 26.29
C ALA A 212 -21.51 -1.68 26.66
N VAL A 213 -21.69 -0.61 27.42
CA VAL A 213 -22.97 -0.19 27.97
C VAL A 213 -23.20 1.31 27.74
N ILE A 214 -24.43 1.67 27.36
CA ILE A 214 -24.91 3.06 27.36
C ILE A 214 -26.09 3.16 28.33
N GLY A 215 -25.90 3.84 29.46
CA GLY A 215 -26.92 3.92 30.51
C GLY A 215 -27.21 2.52 31.07
N SER A 216 -28.42 2.02 30.86
CA SER A 216 -28.84 0.66 31.25
C SER A 216 -28.78 -0.36 30.10
N TYR A 217 -28.22 0.02 28.94
CA TYR A 217 -28.31 -0.75 27.71
C TYR A 217 -27.01 -1.44 27.32
N ASP A 218 -27.05 -2.77 27.13
CA ASP A 218 -25.90 -3.55 26.65
C ASP A 218 -25.79 -3.54 25.11
N LEU A 219 -24.67 -3.02 24.62
CA LEU A 219 -24.32 -2.95 23.21
C LEU A 219 -23.67 -4.22 22.67
N MET A 220 -23.29 -5.17 23.53
CA MET A 220 -22.74 -6.46 23.13
C MET A 220 -23.81 -7.46 22.67
N VAL A 221 -25.09 -7.15 22.94
CA VAL A 221 -26.23 -7.91 22.43
C VAL A 221 -26.30 -7.83 20.90
N ARG A 222 -26.60 -8.96 20.27
CA ARG A 222 -26.75 -9.04 18.80
C ARG A 222 -27.93 -8.20 18.33
N SER A 223 -27.73 -7.52 17.20
CA SER A 223 -28.66 -6.50 16.72
C SER A 223 -30.03 -7.05 16.32
N PHE A 224 -30.10 -8.30 15.84
CA PHE A 224 -31.36 -8.97 15.45
C PHE A 224 -32.24 -9.46 16.61
N MET A 225 -31.75 -9.45 17.86
CA MET A 225 -32.56 -9.93 18.99
C MET A 225 -33.76 -9.01 19.22
N VAL A 226 -34.96 -9.58 19.07
CA VAL A 226 -36.29 -8.91 19.08
C VAL A 226 -36.80 -8.66 20.52
N THR A 227 -35.94 -8.72 21.54
CA THR A 227 -36.31 -8.32 22.91
C THR A 227 -36.64 -6.81 22.96
N ASP A 228 -36.94 -6.24 24.14
CA ASP A 228 -37.37 -4.84 24.42
C ASP A 228 -36.44 -3.71 23.90
N HIS A 229 -35.50 -4.07 23.04
CA HIS A 229 -34.34 -3.33 22.59
C HIS A 229 -34.26 -3.21 21.06
N PHE A 230 -35.17 -3.84 20.31
CA PHE A 230 -35.24 -3.74 18.83
C PHE A 230 -35.41 -2.28 18.35
N ALA A 231 -36.16 -1.47 19.09
CA ALA A 231 -36.36 -0.05 18.77
C ALA A 231 -35.04 0.74 18.73
N ILE A 232 -34.06 0.39 19.58
CA ILE A 232 -32.75 1.04 19.60
C ILE A 232 -31.92 0.61 18.39
N THR A 233 -31.91 -0.68 18.04
CA THR A 233 -31.30 -1.16 16.78
C THR A 233 -31.87 -0.39 15.59
N LEU A 234 -33.20 -0.24 15.51
CA LEU A 234 -33.87 0.46 14.42
C LEU A 234 -33.47 1.95 14.37
N ARG A 235 -33.44 2.64 15.51
CA ARG A 235 -32.99 4.05 15.59
C ARG A 235 -31.56 4.22 15.09
N ILE A 236 -30.66 3.33 15.51
CA ILE A 236 -29.25 3.34 15.09
C ILE A 236 -29.14 3.15 13.57
N ILE A 237 -29.89 2.20 13.00
CA ILE A 237 -29.93 1.97 11.55
C ILE A 237 -30.47 3.21 10.82
N ILE A 238 -31.59 3.78 11.28
CA ILE A 238 -32.17 4.98 10.68
C ILE A 238 -31.16 6.13 10.68
N ILE A 239 -30.50 6.39 11.81
CA ILE A 239 -29.48 7.45 11.91
C ILE A 239 -28.33 7.20 10.93
N ALA A 240 -27.83 5.96 10.84
CA ALA A 240 -26.76 5.61 9.91
C ALA A 240 -27.18 5.84 8.44
N ILE A 241 -28.38 5.40 8.05
CA ILE A 241 -28.93 5.63 6.71
C ILE A 241 -29.09 7.13 6.44
N SER A 242 -29.64 7.88 7.39
CA SER A 242 -29.85 9.33 7.25
C SER A 242 -28.54 10.10 7.08
N LEU A 243 -27.50 9.75 7.84
CA LEU A 243 -26.16 10.36 7.70
C LEU A 243 -25.55 10.07 6.33
N GLU A 244 -25.69 8.84 5.85
CA GLU A 244 -25.12 8.45 4.56
C GLU A 244 -25.90 9.07 3.38
N LEU A 245 -27.22 9.20 3.50
CA LEU A 245 -28.04 10.00 2.57
C LEU A 245 -27.60 11.47 2.56
N LEU A 246 -27.35 12.06 3.73
CA LEU A 246 -26.86 13.43 3.84
C LEU A 246 -25.51 13.62 3.14
N ARG A 247 -24.54 12.71 3.36
CA ARG A 247 -23.24 12.72 2.67
C ARG A 247 -23.38 12.67 1.16
N ARG A 248 -24.33 11.87 0.66
CA ARG A 248 -24.61 11.78 -0.78
C ARG A 248 -25.23 13.05 -1.34
N MET A 249 -26.17 13.66 -0.63
CA MET A 249 -26.72 14.96 -1.03
C MET A 249 -25.64 16.03 -1.12
N ILE A 250 -24.69 16.05 -0.17
CA ILE A 250 -23.53 16.94 -0.21
C ILE A 250 -22.65 16.64 -1.43
N ARG A 251 -22.42 15.36 -1.76
CA ARG A 251 -21.67 14.96 -2.96
C ARG A 251 -22.33 15.42 -4.26
N ILE A 252 -23.64 15.22 -4.38
CA ILE A 252 -24.45 15.66 -5.52
C ILE A 252 -24.34 17.18 -5.69
N ALA A 253 -24.46 17.92 -4.59
CA ALA A 253 -24.31 19.38 -4.60
C ALA A 253 -22.88 19.81 -5.01
N ALA A 254 -21.85 19.13 -4.52
CA ALA A 254 -20.47 19.40 -4.87
C ALA A 254 -20.18 19.11 -6.35
N GLU A 255 -20.70 18.00 -6.90
CA GLU A 255 -20.54 17.64 -8.31
C GLU A 255 -21.30 18.60 -9.24
N ALA A 256 -22.52 18.99 -8.86
CA ALA A 256 -23.27 20.02 -9.58
C ALA A 256 -22.51 21.35 -9.60
N ARG A 257 -21.90 21.76 -8.49
CA ARG A 257 -21.05 22.96 -8.42
C ARG A 257 -19.81 22.84 -9.30
N ARG A 258 -19.17 21.66 -9.34
CA ARG A 258 -18.01 21.37 -10.21
C ARG A 258 -18.38 21.50 -11.69
N LEU A 259 -19.46 20.85 -12.12
CA LEU A 259 -19.94 20.88 -13.51
C LEU A 259 -20.38 22.29 -13.94
N TYR A 260 -21.02 23.04 -13.04
CA TYR A 260 -21.43 24.42 -13.33
C TYR A 260 -20.23 25.35 -13.54
N ASN A 261 -19.18 25.22 -12.70
CA ASN A 261 -17.98 26.05 -12.72
C ASN A 261 -16.97 25.65 -13.81
N ASN A 262 -17.08 24.43 -14.37
CA ASN A 262 -16.16 23.91 -15.38
C ASN A 262 -16.91 23.60 -16.70
N PRO A 263 -17.19 24.64 -17.52
CA PRO A 263 -18.02 24.48 -18.72
C PRO A 263 -17.44 23.54 -19.77
N TYR A 264 -16.13 23.26 -19.75
CA TYR A 264 -15.50 22.25 -20.61
C TYR A 264 -15.98 20.82 -20.32
N LEU A 265 -16.44 20.51 -19.10
CA LEU A 265 -17.02 19.20 -18.75
C LEU A 265 -18.46 19.02 -19.28
N LEU A 266 -19.07 20.10 -19.76
CA LEU A 266 -20.38 20.11 -20.42
C LEU A 266 -20.25 20.11 -21.95
N ALA A 267 -19.03 20.22 -22.49
CA ALA A 267 -18.76 20.43 -23.91
C ALA A 267 -19.03 19.19 -24.80
N GLU A 268 -19.13 17.98 -24.22
CA GLU A 268 -19.53 16.79 -24.98
C GLU A 268 -21.00 16.82 -25.45
N SER A 269 -21.83 17.75 -24.97
CA SER A 269 -23.26 17.74 -25.28
C SER A 269 -23.79 18.96 -26.05
N ASN A 270 -23.00 20.01 -26.31
CA ASN A 270 -23.52 21.22 -26.97
C ASN A 270 -22.51 21.83 -27.96
N GLU A 271 -22.75 21.62 -29.25
CA GLU A 271 -22.15 22.39 -30.37
C GLU A 271 -22.73 23.82 -30.51
N ASN A 272 -23.75 24.20 -29.72
CA ASN A 272 -24.37 25.53 -29.85
C ASN A 272 -23.95 26.49 -28.74
N ASN A 273 -23.03 27.38 -29.11
CA ASN A 273 -22.61 28.56 -28.36
C ASN A 273 -23.71 29.62 -28.29
N SER A 274 -24.72 29.40 -27.45
CA SER A 274 -25.53 30.43 -26.78
C SER A 274 -26.67 29.76 -26.02
N SER A 275 -26.54 29.58 -24.71
CA SER A 275 -27.72 29.21 -23.90
C SER A 275 -27.74 29.96 -22.59
N GLU A 276 -28.93 30.44 -22.23
CA GLU A 276 -29.22 31.20 -21.03
C GLU A 276 -28.80 30.43 -19.77
N ARG A 277 -28.55 31.16 -18.68
CA ARG A 277 -28.17 30.59 -17.37
C ARG A 277 -29.11 29.47 -16.90
N SER A 278 -30.39 29.52 -17.30
CA SER A 278 -31.41 28.51 -17.03
C SER A 278 -31.14 27.17 -17.73
N ASP A 279 -30.77 27.19 -19.01
CA ASP A 279 -30.48 25.98 -19.80
C ASP A 279 -29.18 25.31 -19.37
N LYS A 280 -28.18 26.10 -18.98
CA LYS A 280 -26.95 25.58 -18.36
C LYS A 280 -27.27 24.86 -17.04
N LEU A 281 -28.12 25.44 -16.19
CA LEU A 281 -28.51 24.84 -14.92
C LEU A 281 -29.29 23.54 -15.13
N LYS A 282 -30.21 23.51 -16.10
CA LYS A 282 -31.01 22.34 -16.47
C LYS A 282 -30.13 21.20 -17.01
N THR A 283 -29.12 21.54 -17.82
CA THR A 283 -28.17 20.57 -18.38
C THR A 283 -27.25 20.00 -17.30
N VAL A 284 -26.73 20.85 -16.40
CA VAL A 284 -25.96 20.41 -15.23
C VAL A 284 -26.79 19.48 -14.36
N MET A 285 -28.04 19.85 -14.03
CA MET A 285 -28.92 19.01 -13.21
C MET A 285 -29.20 17.65 -13.88
N LYS A 286 -29.49 17.60 -15.18
CA LYS A 286 -29.69 16.34 -15.91
C LYS A 286 -28.45 15.45 -15.87
N LYS A 287 -27.26 16.01 -16.13
CA LYS A 287 -25.99 15.25 -16.11
C LYS A 287 -25.66 14.76 -14.70
N THR A 288 -25.84 15.61 -13.68
CA THR A 288 -25.67 15.23 -12.28
C THR A 288 -26.63 14.12 -11.88
N VAL A 289 -27.92 14.18 -12.24
CA VAL A 289 -28.90 13.14 -11.94
C VAL A 289 -28.55 11.81 -12.61
N LEU A 290 -28.09 11.83 -13.87
CA LEU A 290 -27.65 10.63 -14.58
C LEU A 290 -26.44 9.96 -13.90
N VAL A 291 -25.42 10.74 -13.53
CA VAL A 291 -24.24 10.23 -12.80
C VAL A 291 -24.65 9.73 -11.41
N SER A 292 -25.55 10.43 -10.73
CA SER A 292 -25.98 10.11 -9.37
C SER A 292 -26.90 8.89 -9.31
N LYS A 293 -27.63 8.56 -10.38
CA LYS A 293 -28.59 7.44 -10.42
C LYS A 293 -27.93 6.09 -10.17
N ASP A 294 -26.81 5.81 -10.87
CA ASP A 294 -26.07 4.55 -10.71
C ASP A 294 -25.43 4.47 -9.31
N ASP A 295 -24.91 5.60 -8.81
CA ASP A 295 -24.38 5.71 -7.45
C ASP A 295 -25.45 5.51 -6.37
N PHE A 296 -26.70 5.91 -6.63
CA PHE A 296 -27.84 5.71 -5.72
C PHE A 296 -28.32 4.26 -5.68
N LEU A 297 -28.29 3.56 -6.82
CA LEU A 297 -28.61 2.13 -6.88
C LEU A 297 -27.56 1.29 -6.18
N LYS A 298 -26.27 1.54 -6.46
CA LYS A 298 -25.14 0.89 -5.76
C LYS A 298 -25.20 1.12 -4.26
N PHE A 299 -25.57 2.33 -3.86
CA PHE A 299 -25.78 2.66 -2.46
C PHE A 299 -26.89 1.87 -1.80
N SER A 300 -28.07 1.82 -2.43
CA SER A 300 -29.22 1.12 -1.87
C SER A 300 -28.89 -0.36 -1.67
N ALA A 301 -28.29 -1.00 -2.69
CA ALA A 301 -27.85 -2.39 -2.61
C ALA A 301 -26.79 -2.61 -1.51
N PHE A 302 -25.78 -1.75 -1.44
CA PHE A 302 -24.73 -1.82 -0.43
C PHE A 302 -25.26 -1.61 1.00
N THR A 303 -26.20 -0.68 1.16
CA THR A 303 -26.80 -0.36 2.46
C THR A 303 -27.68 -1.51 2.95
N VAL A 304 -28.49 -2.11 2.07
CA VAL A 304 -29.28 -3.30 2.42
C VAL A 304 -28.38 -4.45 2.83
N PHE A 305 -27.30 -4.71 2.07
CA PHE A 305 -26.33 -5.74 2.42
C PHE A 305 -25.64 -5.47 3.76
N ILE A 306 -25.17 -4.24 3.99
CA ILE A 306 -24.55 -3.83 5.26
C ILE A 306 -25.53 -3.99 6.40
N ILE A 307 -26.76 -3.49 6.28
CA ILE A 307 -27.75 -3.61 7.35
C ILE A 307 -27.99 -5.09 7.67
N PHE A 308 -28.18 -5.93 6.65
CA PHE A 308 -28.38 -7.35 6.83
C PHE A 308 -27.21 -8.03 7.56
N VAL A 309 -25.97 -7.73 7.15
CA VAL A 309 -24.76 -8.25 7.80
C VAL A 309 -24.63 -7.76 9.24
N PHE A 310 -24.86 -6.47 9.48
CA PHE A 310 -24.73 -5.86 10.80
C PHE A 310 -25.82 -6.28 11.78
N LEU A 311 -26.97 -6.78 11.31
CA LEU A 311 -27.99 -7.38 12.18
C LEU A 311 -27.45 -8.58 12.95
N PHE A 312 -26.51 -9.35 12.37
CA PHE A 312 -25.90 -10.51 13.02
C PHE A 312 -24.80 -10.16 14.04
N PHE A 313 -24.29 -8.93 14.00
CA PHE A 313 -23.23 -8.46 14.88
C PHE A 313 -23.75 -7.74 16.13
N PRO A 314 -22.91 -7.59 17.17
CA PRO A 314 -23.22 -6.75 18.32
C PRO A 314 -23.53 -5.31 17.92
N ARG A 315 -24.44 -4.67 18.64
CA ARG A 315 -24.87 -3.28 18.41
C ARG A 315 -23.73 -2.27 18.55
N LEU A 316 -22.69 -2.60 19.31
CA LEU A 316 -21.44 -1.82 19.38
C LEU A 316 -20.85 -1.56 17.98
N LYS A 317 -20.95 -2.53 17.07
CA LYS A 317 -20.47 -2.39 15.69
C LYS A 317 -21.32 -1.43 14.86
N LEU A 318 -22.63 -1.37 15.13
CA LEU A 318 -23.50 -0.37 14.52
C LEU A 318 -23.18 1.04 15.05
N LEU A 319 -22.84 1.17 16.34
CA LEU A 319 -22.37 2.44 16.90
C LEU A 319 -21.05 2.88 16.24
N ALA A 320 -20.11 1.95 16.03
CA ALA A 320 -18.90 2.21 15.27
C ALA A 320 -19.22 2.69 13.85
N LEU A 321 -20.20 2.08 13.17
CA LEU A 321 -20.65 2.52 11.84
C LEU A 321 -21.14 3.97 11.85
N ILE A 322 -21.97 4.36 12.83
CA ILE A 322 -22.41 5.76 12.98
C ILE A 322 -21.20 6.67 13.17
N SER A 323 -20.27 6.32 14.08
CA SER A 323 -19.05 7.10 14.31
C SER A 323 -18.24 7.27 13.02
N ALA A 324 -18.08 6.20 12.24
CA ALA A 324 -17.41 6.23 10.94
C ALA A 324 -18.14 7.14 9.94
N SER A 325 -19.47 7.07 9.86
CA SER A 325 -20.27 7.93 8.97
C SER A 325 -20.14 9.41 9.35
N VAL A 326 -20.18 9.74 10.65
CA VAL A 326 -19.99 11.12 11.14
C VAL A 326 -18.58 11.62 10.83
N SER A 327 -17.56 10.80 11.09
CA SER A 327 -16.16 11.14 10.80
C SER A 327 -15.91 11.32 9.30
N GLY A 328 -16.51 10.47 8.49
CA GLY A 328 -16.50 10.57 7.04
C GLY A 328 -17.14 11.86 6.54
N LEU A 329 -18.29 12.24 7.10
CA LEU A 329 -18.95 13.52 6.81
C LEU A 329 -18.05 14.72 7.16
N ILE A 330 -17.40 14.70 8.33
CA ILE A 330 -16.44 15.74 8.73
C ILE A 330 -15.30 15.86 7.71
N MET A 331 -14.75 14.72 7.27
CA MET A 331 -13.70 14.70 6.25
C MET A 331 -14.17 15.23 4.89
N ASP A 332 -15.40 14.89 4.50
CA ASP A 332 -16.00 15.34 3.26
C ASP A 332 -16.24 16.85 3.25
N LEU A 333 -16.63 17.42 4.40
CA LEU A 333 -16.79 18.86 4.60
C LEU A 333 -15.43 19.58 4.64
N ALA A 334 -14.45 19.03 5.35
CA ALA A 334 -13.12 19.61 5.47
C ALA A 334 -12.32 19.56 4.15
N PHE A 335 -12.48 18.49 3.36
CA PHE A 335 -11.74 18.24 2.13
C PHE A 335 -12.67 17.98 0.95
N THR A 336 -13.32 19.04 0.44
CA THR A 336 -14.32 18.95 -0.63
C THR A 336 -13.79 18.31 -1.93
N ARG A 337 -12.46 18.33 -2.19
CA ARG A 337 -11.85 17.64 -3.34
C ARG A 337 -12.09 16.12 -3.34
N ARG A 338 -12.33 15.50 -2.17
CA ARG A 338 -12.68 14.06 -2.07
C ARG A 338 -14.04 13.74 -2.67
N LEU A 339 -14.95 14.72 -2.71
CA LEU A 339 -16.32 14.53 -3.17
C LEU A 339 -16.43 14.54 -4.71
N THR A 340 -15.50 15.22 -5.37
CA THR A 340 -15.61 15.68 -6.76
C THR A 340 -14.59 15.07 -7.71
N GLU A 341 -13.58 14.34 -7.25
CA GLU A 341 -12.61 13.71 -8.14
C GLU A 341 -12.99 12.28 -8.52
N GLU A 342 -12.89 11.97 -9.81
CA GLU A 342 -12.99 10.64 -10.43
C GLU A 342 -11.81 9.72 -10.07
N PHE A 343 -11.09 9.98 -8.96
CA PHE A 343 -10.26 8.96 -8.36
C PHE A 343 -11.16 7.97 -7.62
N LYS A 344 -11.90 7.19 -8.42
CA LYS A 344 -12.27 5.81 -8.08
C LYS A 344 -10.97 5.02 -7.97
N SER A 345 -10.22 5.27 -6.90
CA SER A 345 -9.59 4.16 -6.20
C SER A 345 -10.77 3.29 -5.80
N GLU A 346 -11.12 2.31 -6.65
CA GLU A 346 -12.14 1.34 -6.27
C GLU A 346 -11.68 0.74 -4.95
N ASP A 347 -12.39 1.05 -3.85
CA ASP A 347 -12.14 0.44 -2.55
C ASP A 347 -11.96 -1.05 -2.74
N ILE A 348 -11.08 -1.69 -1.98
CA ILE A 348 -10.88 -3.14 -2.08
C ILE A 348 -12.20 -3.88 -1.90
N MET A 349 -13.07 -3.41 -1.03
CA MET A 349 -14.42 -3.96 -0.87
C MET A 349 -15.26 -3.83 -2.14
N SER A 350 -15.17 -2.70 -2.86
CA SER A 350 -15.82 -2.53 -4.15
C SER A 350 -15.19 -3.41 -5.23
N ARG A 351 -13.86 -3.59 -5.26
CA ARG A 351 -13.15 -4.53 -6.17
C ARG A 351 -13.49 -5.98 -5.87
N ILE A 352 -13.62 -6.36 -4.61
CA ILE A 352 -14.02 -7.70 -4.16
C ILE A 352 -15.47 -7.96 -4.55
N PHE A 353 -16.38 -7.02 -4.28
CA PHE A 353 -17.79 -7.12 -4.69
C PHE A 353 -17.95 -7.20 -6.22
N GLN A 354 -17.23 -6.36 -6.97
CA GLN A 354 -17.26 -6.39 -8.44
C GLN A 354 -16.66 -7.69 -9.02
N ARG A 355 -15.69 -8.31 -8.35
CA ARG A 355 -15.15 -9.62 -8.75
C ARG A 355 -16.12 -10.75 -8.41
N LEU A 356 -16.82 -10.67 -7.29
CA LEU A 356 -17.88 -11.62 -6.91
C LEU A 356 -19.12 -11.51 -7.80
N SER A 357 -19.47 -10.31 -8.28
CA SER A 357 -20.61 -10.10 -9.18
C SER A 357 -20.31 -10.37 -10.66
N ARG A 358 -19.06 -10.71 -11.00
CA ARG A 358 -18.60 -11.07 -12.36
C ARG A 358 -18.34 -12.58 -12.52
N GLY A 359 -18.49 -13.35 -11.44
CA GLY A 359 -18.72 -14.80 -11.50
C GLY A 359 -20.21 -15.05 -11.49
#